data_AF-S8DLC2-F1
#
_entry.id   AF-S8DLC2-F1
#
_cell.length_a   1.000
_cell.length_b   1.000
_cell.length_c   1.000
_cell.angle_alpha   90.00
_cell.angle_beta   90.00
_cell.angle_gamma   90.00
#
_symmetry.space_group_name_H-M   'P 1'
#
loop_
_entity.id
_entity.type
_entity.pdbx_description
1 polymer ?
#
loop_
_entity_poly.entity_id
_entity_poly.type
_entity_poly.pdbx_seq_one_letter_code
_entity_poly.pdbx_strand_id
1 'polypeptide(L)'
;AYASLLSLNRVVDRLQQLHLQGKICLDSFEVGNLRERLQSLIGFFETRPSSKNRSLEADSLCFQLSLFAREAHIIIGEQIVNQLRGDAGSGFASFNEVLLEVIRKIESMEVSLRLNQSSIEKIDYTERRKSPAVEHSGEKLVESSDPNSFSSTAELVAFENRVTWVVYKLTDNETSLQVIPIVGMGGIGKTNLALTVYDLPNVQGRFDRRLWCVISQEYDVKQIIKGLLGDETDDGIAELGKRLYQKLYRRRYLIVMDDVWSITSWEGLRPHLPDNQNGSRIIITTRISTLADSLTTCAKSCALALLDGNTSWDLLRKKIFGESGSCSDELQEIGKEIAKSCRGLPLSLVAVAGLLAKSDMT
;
A
#
# COMPACT_ATOMS: atom_id res chain seq x y z
N ALA A 1 8.69 8.13 -11.52
CA ALA A 1 9.70 8.89 -10.73
C ALA A 1 10.53 9.82 -11.61
N TYR A 2 11.47 9.28 -12.40
CA TYR A 2 12.48 10.05 -13.15
C TYR A 2 11.93 11.27 -13.93
N ALA A 3 10.96 11.07 -14.83
CA ALA A 3 10.37 12.16 -15.60
C ALA A 3 9.70 13.25 -14.72
N SER A 4 9.09 12.86 -13.60
CA SER A 4 8.47 13.79 -12.65
C SER A 4 9.52 14.59 -11.87
N LEU A 5 10.64 13.97 -11.50
CA LEU A 5 11.77 14.66 -10.86
C LEU A 5 12.45 15.65 -11.80
N LEU A 6 12.65 15.30 -13.07
CA LEU A 6 13.14 16.23 -14.09
C LEU A 6 12.21 17.43 -14.26
N SER A 7 10.90 17.18 -14.25
CA SER A 7 9.88 18.22 -14.36
C SER A 7 9.92 19.17 -13.16
N LEU A 8 10.04 18.63 -11.93
CA LEU A 8 10.18 19.42 -10.71
C LEU A 8 11.50 20.19 -10.69
N ASN A 9 12.61 19.57 -11.09
CA ASN A 9 13.93 20.22 -11.15
C ASN A 9 13.92 21.45 -12.05
N ARG A 10 13.23 21.39 -13.21
CA ARG A 10 13.07 22.55 -14.10
C ARG A 10 12.31 23.71 -13.42
N VAL A 11 11.31 23.40 -12.59
CA VAL A 11 10.58 24.43 -11.83
C VAL A 11 11.46 25.06 -10.76
N VAL A 12 12.26 24.24 -10.06
CA VAL A 12 13.23 24.72 -9.06
C VAL A 12 14.32 25.58 -9.71
N ASP A 13 14.84 25.20 -10.89
CA ASP A 13 15.81 26.02 -11.63
C ASP A 13 15.19 27.38 -12.03
N ARG A 14 13.93 27.38 -12.47
CA ARG A 14 13.20 28.62 -12.81
C ARG A 14 12.96 29.50 -11.58
N LEU A 15 12.67 28.88 -10.44
CA LEU A 15 12.51 29.54 -9.16
C LEU A 15 13.82 30.21 -8.71
N GLN A 16 14.95 29.51 -8.81
CA GLN A 16 16.27 30.09 -8.51
C GLN A 16 16.59 31.30 -9.42
N GLN A 17 16.28 31.22 -10.71
CA GLN A 17 16.46 32.34 -11.64
C GLN A 17 15.61 33.56 -11.28
N LEU A 18 14.33 33.37 -10.92
CA LEU A 18 13.44 34.45 -10.55
C LEU A 18 13.85 35.11 -9.22
N HIS A 19 14.38 34.32 -8.28
CA HIS A 19 14.92 34.83 -7.03
C HIS A 19 16.17 35.69 -7.27
N LEU A 20 17.11 35.22 -8.10
CA LEU A 20 18.31 35.98 -8.49
C LEU A 20 17.98 37.30 -9.21
N GLN A 21 16.85 37.37 -9.91
CA GLN A 21 16.34 38.59 -10.55
C GLN A 21 15.60 39.53 -9.58
N GLY A 22 15.47 39.18 -8.30
CA GLY A 22 14.74 39.96 -7.29
C GLY A 22 13.22 39.98 -7.50
N LYS A 23 12.67 39.09 -8.34
CA LYS A 23 11.23 39.04 -8.66
C LYS A 23 10.40 38.28 -7.64
N ILE A 24 11.04 37.36 -6.92
CA ILE A 24 10.43 36.53 -5.88
C ILE A 24 11.35 36.52 -4.66
N CYS A 25 10.76 36.46 -3.47
CA CYS A 25 11.49 36.44 -2.21
C CYS A 25 11.42 35.02 -1.64
N LEU A 26 12.58 34.41 -1.44
CA LEU A 26 12.75 33.04 -0.94
C LEU A 26 14.05 32.88 -0.15
N ASP A 27 14.15 31.83 0.65
CA ASP A 27 15.43 31.43 1.23
C ASP A 27 16.31 30.72 0.18
N SER A 28 17.40 31.38 -0.23
CA SER A 28 18.36 30.84 -1.20
C SER A 28 19.00 29.52 -0.76
N PHE A 29 19.13 29.26 0.54
CA PHE A 29 19.69 28.04 1.09
C PHE A 29 18.77 26.84 0.83
N GLU A 30 17.47 26.99 1.10
CA GLU A 30 16.49 25.93 0.92
C GLU A 30 16.29 25.57 -0.56
N VAL A 31 16.33 26.57 -1.44
CA VAL A 31 16.29 26.34 -2.89
C VAL A 31 17.51 25.53 -3.37
N GLY A 32 18.69 25.85 -2.84
CA GLY A 32 19.91 25.09 -3.09
C GLY A 32 19.80 23.64 -2.61
N ASN A 33 19.33 23.44 -1.37
CA ASN A 33 19.15 22.12 -0.76
C ASN A 33 18.18 21.24 -1.57
N LEU A 34 17.03 21.79 -1.97
CA LEU A 34 16.07 21.06 -2.81
C LEU A 34 16.69 20.64 -4.15
N ARG A 35 17.45 21.55 -4.79
CA ARG A 35 18.10 21.28 -6.08
C ARG A 35 19.14 20.17 -5.98
N GLU A 36 19.99 20.20 -4.96
CA GLU A 36 21.00 19.16 -4.74
C GLU A 36 20.36 17.78 -4.55
N ARG A 37 19.28 17.69 -3.77
CA ARG A 37 18.55 16.43 -3.56
C ARG A 37 17.88 15.92 -4.84
N LEU A 38 17.26 16.81 -5.61
CA LEU A 38 16.67 16.45 -6.91
C LEU A 38 17.74 15.93 -7.87
N GLN A 39 18.90 16.59 -7.95
CA GLN A 39 20.02 16.13 -8.77
C GLN A 39 20.56 14.79 -8.30
N SER A 40 20.66 14.58 -6.99
CA SER A 40 21.10 13.30 -6.42
C SER A 40 20.15 12.15 -6.78
N LEU A 41 18.83 12.36 -6.65
CA LEU A 41 17.81 11.40 -7.06
C LEU A 41 17.79 11.17 -8.58
N ILE A 42 17.96 12.21 -9.39
CA ILE A 42 18.06 12.08 -10.85
C ILE A 42 19.26 11.20 -11.21
N GLY A 43 20.44 11.48 -10.64
CA GLY A 43 21.64 10.67 -10.84
C GLY A 43 21.48 9.22 -10.35
N PHE A 44 20.76 9.00 -9.25
CA PHE A 44 20.39 7.66 -8.78
C PHE A 44 19.58 6.89 -9.83
N PHE A 45 18.64 7.53 -10.52
CA PHE A 45 17.84 6.89 -11.57
C PHE A 45 18.59 6.72 -12.90
N GLU A 46 19.55 7.60 -13.22
CA GLU A 46 20.39 7.49 -14.42
C GLU A 46 21.43 6.36 -14.32
N THR A 47 21.97 6.13 -13.12
CA THR A 47 23.01 5.12 -12.87
C THR A 47 22.45 3.73 -12.57
N ARG A 48 21.12 3.60 -12.42
CA ARG A 48 20.49 2.33 -12.04
C ARG A 48 20.62 1.32 -13.18
N PRO A 49 21.30 0.17 -12.98
CA PRO A 49 21.40 -0.85 -14.02
C PRO A 49 20.00 -1.40 -14.32
N SER A 50 19.76 -1.74 -15.58
CA SER A 50 18.58 -2.46 -16.11
C SER A 50 18.49 -3.89 -15.54
N SER A 51 18.50 -4.01 -14.22
CA SER A 51 18.54 -5.27 -13.48
C SER A 51 17.14 -5.87 -13.38
N LYS A 52 17.08 -7.16 -13.65
CA LYS A 52 15.86 -8.00 -13.74
C LYS A 52 15.19 -8.27 -12.39
N ASN A 53 15.68 -7.67 -11.30
CA ASN A 53 15.17 -7.86 -9.94
C ASN A 53 14.72 -6.50 -9.38
N ARG A 54 13.49 -6.09 -9.69
CA ARG A 54 12.85 -4.93 -9.06
C ARG A 54 12.11 -5.41 -7.81
N SER A 55 12.49 -4.90 -6.64
CA SER A 55 11.70 -5.10 -5.41
C SER A 55 10.39 -4.31 -5.50
N LEU A 56 9.26 -4.92 -5.15
CA LEU A 56 7.93 -4.28 -5.09
C LEU A 56 7.93 -3.00 -4.22
N GLU A 57 8.76 -2.97 -3.18
CA GLU A 57 8.94 -1.83 -2.27
C GLU A 57 9.60 -0.63 -2.98
N ALA A 58 10.66 -0.87 -3.76
CA ALA A 58 11.30 0.19 -4.55
C ALA A 58 10.37 0.73 -5.64
N ASP A 59 9.55 -0.10 -6.28
CA ASP A 59 8.59 0.35 -7.30
C ASP A 59 7.45 1.17 -6.67
N SER A 60 6.97 0.77 -5.49
CA SER A 60 6.02 1.56 -4.69
C SER A 60 6.59 2.92 -4.30
N LEU A 61 7.84 2.96 -3.81
CA LEU A 61 8.55 4.21 -3.50
C LEU A 61 8.76 5.09 -4.74
N CYS A 62 9.08 4.49 -5.88
CA CYS A 62 9.22 5.22 -7.15
C CYS A 62 7.88 5.81 -7.61
N PHE A 63 6.77 5.11 -7.37
CA PHE A 63 5.43 5.61 -7.66
C PHE A 63 5.05 6.77 -6.73
N GLN A 64 5.27 6.63 -5.42
CA GLN A 64 5.04 7.69 -4.43
C GLN A 64 5.87 8.94 -4.73
N LEU A 65 7.16 8.76 -5.04
CA LEU A 65 8.05 9.86 -5.44
C LEU A 65 7.57 10.53 -6.73
N SER A 66 7.01 9.76 -7.67
CA SER A 66 6.44 10.32 -8.91
C SER A 66 5.23 11.20 -8.65
N LEU A 67 4.29 10.75 -7.80
CA LEU A 67 3.10 11.53 -7.45
C LEU A 67 3.49 12.79 -6.69
N PHE A 68 4.36 12.63 -5.70
CA PHE A 68 4.83 13.75 -4.89
C PHE A 68 5.54 14.81 -5.73
N ALA A 69 6.46 14.41 -6.61
CA ALA A 69 7.17 15.36 -7.46
C ALA A 69 6.23 16.14 -8.41
N ARG A 70 5.13 15.52 -8.87
CA ARG A 70 4.11 16.21 -9.69
C ARG A 70 3.28 17.19 -8.87
N GLU A 71 2.92 16.83 -7.65
CA GLU A 71 2.18 17.71 -6.74
C GLU A 71 3.05 18.91 -6.33
N ALA A 72 4.30 18.66 -5.92
CA ALA A 72 5.26 19.70 -5.60
C ALA A 72 5.53 20.64 -6.78
N HIS A 73 5.59 20.11 -8.02
CA HIS A 73 5.72 20.94 -9.23
C HIS A 73 4.57 21.96 -9.34
N ILE A 74 3.34 21.51 -9.12
CA ILE A 74 2.14 22.36 -9.22
C ILE A 74 2.15 23.40 -8.10
N ILE A 75 2.36 22.97 -6.86
CA ILE A 75 2.33 23.84 -5.68
C ILE A 75 3.41 24.93 -5.78
N ILE A 76 4.66 24.55 -6.10
CA ILE A 76 5.74 25.53 -6.27
C ILE A 76 5.44 26.47 -7.44
N GLY A 77 4.90 25.93 -8.55
CA GLY A 77 4.48 26.74 -9.69
C GLY A 77 3.42 27.78 -9.34
N GLU A 78 2.43 27.41 -8.54
CA GLU A 78 1.37 28.30 -8.06
C GLU A 78 1.93 29.40 -7.14
N GLN A 79 2.81 29.05 -6.21
CA GLN A 79 3.44 30.03 -5.31
C GLN A 79 4.32 31.05 -6.06
N ILE A 80 5.03 30.62 -7.11
CA ILE A 80 5.75 31.53 -8.00
C ILE A 80 4.78 32.53 -8.63
N VAL A 81 3.64 32.06 -9.16
CA VAL A 81 2.64 32.93 -9.79
C VAL A 81 2.04 33.92 -8.78
N ASN A 82 1.75 33.46 -7.56
CA ASN A 82 1.18 34.30 -6.50
C ASN A 82 2.15 35.42 -6.09
N GLN A 83 3.43 35.12 -5.90
CA GLN A 83 4.43 36.16 -5.61
C GLN A 83 4.62 37.14 -6.78
N LEU A 84 4.59 36.68 -8.03
CA LEU A 84 4.67 37.56 -9.20
C LEU A 84 3.45 38.48 -9.37
N ARG A 85 2.29 38.11 -8.82
CA ARG A 85 1.06 38.91 -8.85
C ARG A 85 0.98 39.96 -7.73
N GLY A 86 1.89 39.92 -6.75
CA GLY A 86 1.92 40.90 -5.65
C GLY A 86 0.84 40.69 -4.59
N ASP A 87 0.28 39.48 -4.46
CA ASP A 87 -0.69 39.14 -3.41
C ASP A 87 0.03 39.00 -2.04
N ALA A 88 0.30 40.14 -1.41
CA ALA A 88 1.20 40.31 -0.27
C ALA A 88 0.58 39.97 1.11
N GLY A 89 -0.41 39.07 1.16
CA GLY A 89 -1.09 38.73 2.41
C GLY A 89 -0.35 37.76 3.34
N SER A 90 0.56 36.92 2.82
CA SER A 90 1.29 35.91 3.60
C SER A 90 2.53 35.31 2.92
N GLY A 91 2.93 35.84 1.76
CA GLY A 91 3.61 35.07 0.70
C GLY A 91 5.08 34.65 0.90
N PHE A 92 5.81 35.19 1.87
CA PHE A 92 7.22 34.78 2.09
C PHE A 92 7.35 33.61 3.07
N ALA A 93 6.74 33.73 4.25
CA ALA A 93 6.77 32.69 5.27
C ALA A 93 6.08 31.42 4.79
N SER A 94 4.91 31.56 4.11
CA SER A 94 4.17 30.42 3.57
C SER A 94 4.91 29.70 2.44
N PHE A 95 5.67 30.42 1.60
CA PHE A 95 6.39 29.77 0.51
C PHE A 95 7.64 29.03 1.00
N ASN A 96 8.38 29.59 1.96
CA ASN A 96 9.50 28.88 2.59
C ASN A 96 9.01 27.64 3.36
N GLU A 97 7.86 27.72 4.02
CA GLU A 97 7.26 26.59 4.72
C GLU A 97 6.88 25.45 3.75
N VAL A 98 6.30 25.80 2.60
CA VAL A 98 6.02 24.87 1.49
C VAL A 98 7.31 24.24 0.95
N LEU A 99 8.37 25.03 0.73
CA LEU A 99 9.66 24.51 0.27
C LEU A 99 10.26 23.53 1.28
N LEU A 100 10.22 23.86 2.57
CA LEU A 100 10.70 22.99 3.65
C LEU A 100 9.94 21.66 3.70
N GLU A 101 8.62 21.68 3.51
CA GLU A 101 7.82 20.46 3.43
C GLU A 101 8.24 19.59 2.24
N VAL A 102 8.45 20.21 1.08
CA VAL A 102 8.92 19.52 -0.13
C VAL A 102 10.30 18.89 0.07
N ILE A 103 11.22 19.64 0.67
CA ILE A 103 12.59 19.23 0.99
C ILE A 103 12.61 18.04 1.94
N ARG A 104 11.85 18.09 3.04
CA ARG A 104 11.76 16.99 4.03
C ARG A 104 11.19 15.72 3.42
N LYS A 105 10.16 15.84 2.58
CA LYS A 105 9.49 14.68 1.99
C LYS A 105 10.32 14.03 0.89
N ILE A 106 11.04 14.82 0.09
CA ILE A 106 12.02 14.29 -0.88
C ILE A 106 13.15 13.55 -0.15
N GLU A 107 13.69 14.10 0.92
CA GLU A 107 14.75 13.45 1.71
C GLU A 107 14.30 12.15 2.35
N SER A 108 13.10 12.13 2.93
CA SER A 108 12.51 10.90 3.48
C SER A 108 12.39 9.79 2.41
N MET A 109 11.92 10.15 1.21
CA MET A 109 11.79 9.20 0.10
C MET A 109 13.16 8.78 -0.47
N GLU A 110 14.13 9.70 -0.53
CA GLU A 110 15.49 9.42 -0.97
C GLU A 110 16.22 8.44 -0.05
N VAL A 111 16.16 8.67 1.28
CA VAL A 111 16.70 7.74 2.28
C VAL A 111 16.06 6.37 2.12
N SER A 112 14.73 6.31 1.98
CA SER A 112 13.99 5.06 1.79
C SER A 112 14.40 4.31 0.52
N LEU A 113 14.64 5.03 -0.59
CA LEU A 113 15.09 4.42 -1.84
C LEU A 113 16.51 3.86 -1.73
N ARG A 114 17.43 4.60 -1.09
CA ARG A 114 18.82 4.18 -0.90
C ARG A 114 18.95 2.98 0.05
N LEU A 115 18.17 2.96 1.13
CA LEU A 115 18.14 1.82 2.05
C LEU A 115 17.67 0.55 1.35
N ASN A 116 16.62 0.63 0.53
CA ASN A 116 16.17 -0.51 -0.26
C ASN A 116 17.23 -1.00 -1.26
N GLN A 117 18.00 -0.09 -1.88
CA GLN A 117 19.12 -0.51 -2.72
C GLN A 117 20.22 -1.23 -1.91
N SER A 118 20.56 -0.74 -0.72
CA SER A 118 21.57 -1.39 0.14
C SER A 118 21.14 -2.77 0.66
N SER A 119 19.84 -3.00 0.82
CA SER A 119 19.28 -4.31 1.14
C SER A 119 19.35 -5.27 -0.05
N ILE A 120 19.16 -4.78 -1.28
CA ILE A 120 19.25 -5.57 -2.51
C ILE A 120 20.71 -5.99 -2.79
N GLU A 121 21.69 -5.12 -2.56
CA GLU A 121 23.12 -5.45 -2.73
C GLU A 121 23.62 -6.48 -1.72
N LYS A 122 23.00 -6.59 -0.54
CA LYS A 122 23.32 -7.63 0.46
C LYS A 122 22.72 -8.99 0.11
N ILE A 123 21.57 -9.03 -0.57
CA ILE A 123 20.89 -10.26 -0.97
C ILE A 123 21.69 -11.00 -2.07
N ASP A 124 22.31 -10.28 -3.00
CA ASP A 124 23.09 -10.84 -4.12
C ASP A 124 24.37 -11.59 -3.65
N TYR A 125 24.90 -11.26 -2.47
CA TYR A 125 26.05 -11.96 -1.89
C TYR A 125 25.69 -13.26 -1.15
N THR A 126 24.42 -13.48 -0.77
CA THR A 126 24.02 -14.59 0.11
C THR A 126 23.25 -15.74 -0.57
N GLU A 127 22.66 -15.55 -1.75
CA GLU A 127 21.81 -16.59 -2.38
C GLU A 127 22.55 -17.73 -3.10
N ARG A 128 23.89 -17.78 -3.07
CA ARG A 128 24.63 -18.86 -3.78
C ARG A 128 24.75 -20.20 -3.05
N ARG A 129 24.19 -20.40 -1.85
CA ARG A 129 24.25 -21.74 -1.21
C ARG A 129 22.98 -22.17 -0.45
N LYS A 130 22.28 -23.10 -1.11
CA LYS A 130 21.63 -24.32 -0.60
C LYS A 130 20.29 -24.21 0.15
N SER A 131 19.24 -24.69 -0.52
CA SER A 131 18.14 -25.48 0.08
C SER A 131 18.70 -26.75 0.76
N PRO A 132 17.99 -27.38 1.73
CA PRO A 132 16.77 -28.13 1.42
C PRO A 132 15.59 -27.94 2.39
N ALA A 133 14.45 -28.46 1.92
CA ALA A 133 13.11 -28.52 2.46
C ALA A 133 12.97 -28.89 3.96
N VAL A 134 11.91 -28.36 4.57
CA VAL A 134 11.25 -28.94 5.75
C VAL A 134 9.73 -28.80 5.60
N GLU A 135 9.05 -29.94 5.51
CA GLU A 135 7.62 -30.09 5.84
C GLU A 135 7.45 -29.95 7.36
N HIS A 136 6.40 -29.28 7.85
CA HIS A 136 6.00 -29.38 9.26
C HIS A 136 4.52 -29.72 9.41
N SER A 137 4.31 -30.85 10.07
CA SER A 137 3.09 -31.29 10.72
C SER A 137 3.25 -31.07 12.24
N GLY A 138 2.18 -30.63 12.92
CA GLY A 138 1.93 -30.83 14.35
C GLY A 138 2.79 -30.08 15.39
N GLU A 139 2.19 -29.04 15.99
CA GLU A 139 2.29 -28.56 17.39
C GLU A 139 3.66 -28.33 18.08
N LYS A 140 3.97 -27.05 18.37
CA LYS A 140 4.11 -26.53 19.76
C LYS A 140 4.27 -25.00 19.80
N LEU A 141 3.60 -24.41 20.79
CA LEU A 141 3.72 -23.02 21.24
C LEU A 141 5.17 -22.62 21.54
N VAL A 142 5.62 -21.53 20.92
CA VAL A 142 6.64 -20.61 21.47
C VAL A 142 6.21 -19.20 21.06
N GLU A 143 5.94 -18.36 22.05
CA GLU A 143 5.80 -16.91 21.89
C GLU A 143 7.13 -16.34 21.38
N SER A 144 7.10 -15.75 20.19
CA SER A 144 8.15 -14.84 19.73
C SER A 144 7.48 -13.55 19.28
N SER A 145 7.76 -12.48 20.03
CA SER A 145 7.29 -11.13 19.80
C SER A 145 7.95 -10.54 18.55
N ASP A 146 7.26 -10.62 17.41
CA ASP A 146 7.62 -9.88 16.20
C ASP A 146 7.01 -8.46 16.25
N PRO A 147 7.79 -7.37 16.14
CA PRO A 147 7.27 -6.01 16.18
C PRO A 147 6.55 -5.57 14.88
N ASN A 148 6.43 -6.46 13.89
CA ASN A 148 5.84 -6.19 12.57
C ASN A 148 4.55 -7.00 12.29
N SER A 149 3.99 -7.65 13.32
CA SER A 149 2.65 -8.23 13.23
C SER A 149 1.60 -7.11 13.11
N PHE A 150 1.20 -6.82 11.87
CA PHE A 150 0.24 -5.80 11.48
C PHE A 150 -1.22 -6.11 11.87
N SER A 151 -1.47 -6.98 12.85
CA SER A 151 -2.83 -7.32 13.31
C SER A 151 -3.10 -6.65 14.65
N SER A 152 -3.54 -5.39 14.62
CA SER A 152 -4.08 -4.73 15.81
C SER A 152 -5.60 -4.61 15.71
N THR A 153 -6.30 -5.05 16.75
CA THR A 153 -7.74 -4.80 17.06
C THR A 153 -8.22 -3.36 16.78
N ALA A 154 -7.32 -2.38 16.83
CA ALA A 154 -7.58 -0.99 16.48
C ALA A 154 -8.12 -0.79 15.05
N GLU A 155 -7.57 -1.52 14.08
CA GLU A 155 -7.95 -1.43 12.66
C GLU A 155 -9.27 -2.18 12.39
N LEU A 156 -9.54 -3.22 13.18
CA LEU A 156 -10.82 -3.94 13.18
C LEU A 156 -12.00 -3.03 13.54
N VAL A 157 -11.84 -2.19 14.57
CA VAL A 157 -12.88 -1.23 14.99
C VAL A 157 -13.19 -0.22 13.88
N ALA A 158 -12.17 0.22 13.13
CA ALA A 158 -12.35 1.18 12.04
C ALA A 158 -13.16 0.63 10.86
N PHE A 159 -13.24 -0.69 10.70
CA PHE A 159 -13.94 -1.36 9.60
C PHE A 159 -14.98 -2.39 10.05
N GLU A 160 -15.44 -2.34 11.31
CA GLU A 160 -16.23 -3.40 11.95
C GLU A 160 -17.46 -3.83 11.13
N ASN A 161 -18.21 -2.85 10.59
CA ASN A 161 -19.36 -3.10 9.73
C ASN A 161 -18.99 -3.81 8.40
N ARG A 162 -17.83 -3.50 7.84
CA ARG A 162 -17.33 -4.10 6.60
C ARG A 162 -16.80 -5.51 6.84
N VAL A 163 -16.08 -5.72 7.93
CA VAL A 163 -15.62 -7.03 8.40
C VAL A 163 -16.83 -7.95 8.59
N THR A 164 -17.85 -7.49 9.31
CA THR A 164 -19.09 -8.25 9.54
C THR A 164 -19.78 -8.62 8.23
N TRP A 165 -19.88 -7.69 7.28
CA TRP A 165 -20.49 -7.96 5.98
C TRP A 165 -19.71 -9.00 5.16
N VAL A 166 -18.38 -8.91 5.13
CA VAL A 166 -17.54 -9.88 4.41
C VAL A 166 -17.63 -11.25 5.07
N VAL A 167 -17.58 -11.33 6.41
CA VAL A 167 -17.76 -12.58 7.15
C VAL A 167 -19.13 -13.19 6.85
N TYR A 168 -20.21 -12.40 6.84
CA TYR A 168 -21.53 -12.88 6.45
C TYR A 168 -21.51 -13.49 5.04
N LYS A 169 -20.90 -12.81 4.06
CA LYS A 169 -20.79 -13.34 2.68
C LYS A 169 -19.91 -14.58 2.55
N LEU A 170 -18.90 -14.72 3.41
CA LEU A 170 -18.08 -15.93 3.46
C LEU A 170 -18.80 -17.10 4.13
N THR A 171 -19.73 -16.82 5.03
CA THR A 171 -20.37 -17.81 5.92
C THR A 171 -21.84 -18.08 5.62
N ASP A 172 -22.45 -17.35 4.68
CA ASP A 172 -23.83 -17.56 4.24
C ASP A 172 -24.03 -18.95 3.59
N ASN A 173 -25.30 -19.31 3.44
CA ASN A 173 -25.70 -20.62 2.93
C ASN A 173 -25.73 -20.71 1.40
N GLU A 174 -25.18 -19.72 0.68
CA GLU A 174 -25.11 -19.76 -0.78
C GLU A 174 -24.19 -20.90 -1.24
N THR A 175 -24.70 -21.78 -2.09
CA THR A 175 -24.00 -22.98 -2.52
C THR A 175 -23.13 -22.73 -3.74
N SER A 176 -23.54 -21.83 -4.64
CA SER A 176 -22.76 -21.48 -5.82
C SER A 176 -21.43 -20.79 -5.45
N LEU A 177 -20.47 -20.84 -6.37
CA LEU A 177 -19.22 -20.09 -6.25
C LEU A 177 -19.52 -18.59 -6.29
N GLN A 178 -19.13 -17.86 -5.24
CA GLN A 178 -19.33 -16.41 -5.14
C GLN A 178 -18.02 -15.65 -5.14
N VAL A 179 -18.01 -14.51 -5.83
CA VAL A 179 -16.92 -13.53 -5.83
C VAL A 179 -17.32 -12.35 -4.94
N ILE A 180 -16.42 -11.95 -4.04
CA ILE A 180 -16.62 -10.89 -3.05
C ILE A 180 -15.57 -9.79 -3.29
N PRO A 181 -15.89 -8.76 -4.08
CA PRO A 181 -14.96 -7.66 -4.32
C PRO A 181 -14.86 -6.74 -3.09
N ILE A 182 -13.64 -6.38 -2.70
CA ILE A 182 -13.32 -5.31 -1.75
C ILE A 182 -12.66 -4.18 -2.55
N VAL A 183 -13.28 -2.99 -2.53
CA VAL A 183 -12.95 -1.89 -3.43
C VAL A 183 -12.57 -0.65 -2.65
N GLY A 184 -11.62 0.12 -3.15
CA GLY A 184 -11.26 1.41 -2.58
C GLY A 184 -9.86 1.87 -2.98
N MET A 185 -9.55 3.12 -2.66
CA MET A 185 -8.28 3.76 -3.03
C MET A 185 -7.04 3.05 -2.43
N GLY A 186 -5.85 3.41 -2.90
CA GLY A 186 -4.59 2.92 -2.31
C GLY A 186 -4.46 3.31 -0.84
N GLY A 187 -3.90 2.44 0.00
CA GLY A 187 -3.69 2.72 1.44
C GLY A 187 -4.95 2.73 2.31
N ILE A 188 -6.13 2.42 1.74
CA ILE A 188 -7.42 2.43 2.46
C ILE A 188 -7.65 1.18 3.33
N GLY A 189 -6.77 0.17 3.27
CA GLY A 189 -6.88 -1.04 4.10
C GLY A 189 -7.60 -2.25 3.48
N LYS A 190 -7.78 -2.33 2.15
CA LYS A 190 -8.44 -3.48 1.48
C LYS A 190 -7.78 -4.83 1.80
N THR A 191 -6.47 -4.91 1.58
CA THR A 191 -5.65 -6.10 1.85
C THR A 191 -5.73 -6.49 3.32
N ASN A 192 -5.69 -5.49 4.21
CA ASN A 192 -5.79 -5.72 5.64
C ASN A 192 -7.17 -6.26 6.05
N LEU A 193 -8.25 -5.71 5.48
CA LEU A 193 -9.59 -6.26 5.71
C LEU A 193 -9.69 -7.70 5.23
N ALA A 194 -9.17 -8.00 4.04
CA ALA A 194 -9.14 -9.35 3.49
C ALA A 194 -8.33 -10.31 4.37
N LEU A 195 -7.16 -9.89 4.85
CA LEU A 195 -6.31 -10.68 5.76
C LEU A 195 -7.02 -10.93 7.09
N THR A 196 -7.61 -9.88 7.65
CA THR A 196 -8.33 -9.95 8.91
C THR A 196 -9.46 -10.97 8.85
N VAL A 197 -10.32 -10.93 7.83
CA VAL A 197 -11.40 -11.93 7.70
C VAL A 197 -10.89 -13.31 7.36
N TYR A 198 -9.80 -13.41 6.59
CA TYR A 198 -9.18 -14.68 6.20
C TYR A 198 -8.70 -15.47 7.41
N ASP A 199 -8.24 -14.78 8.45
CA ASP A 199 -7.71 -15.38 9.68
C ASP A 199 -8.72 -15.57 10.82
N LEU A 200 -9.96 -15.10 10.67
CA LEU A 200 -10.99 -15.32 11.69
C LEU A 200 -11.31 -16.82 11.85
N PRO A 201 -11.38 -17.36 13.09
CA PRO A 201 -11.54 -18.79 13.32
C PRO A 201 -12.77 -19.43 12.66
N ASN A 202 -13.90 -18.70 12.61
CA ASN A 202 -15.13 -19.15 11.95
C ASN A 202 -15.01 -19.20 10.42
N VAL A 203 -14.15 -18.37 9.83
CA VAL A 203 -13.80 -18.44 8.41
C VAL A 203 -12.82 -19.59 8.19
N GLN A 204 -11.76 -19.69 8.99
CA GLN A 204 -10.76 -20.76 8.87
C GLN A 204 -11.39 -22.16 8.93
N GLY A 205 -12.25 -22.41 9.91
CA GLY A 205 -12.91 -23.71 10.09
C GLY A 205 -13.97 -24.05 9.04
N ARG A 206 -14.35 -23.11 8.17
CA ARG A 206 -15.38 -23.32 7.15
C ARG A 206 -14.85 -23.90 5.85
N PHE A 207 -13.60 -23.64 5.48
CA PHE A 207 -13.04 -23.96 4.16
C PHE A 207 -11.94 -25.03 4.25
N ASP A 208 -12.04 -26.07 3.44
CA ASP A 208 -11.06 -27.17 3.37
C ASP A 208 -9.71 -26.71 2.80
N ARG A 209 -9.75 -25.67 1.95
CA ARG A 209 -8.59 -25.08 1.30
C ARG A 209 -8.71 -23.57 1.35
N ARG A 210 -7.66 -22.92 1.84
CA ARG A 210 -7.51 -21.48 1.79
C ARG A 210 -6.23 -21.16 1.03
N LEU A 211 -6.32 -20.28 0.04
CA LEU A 211 -5.21 -19.89 -0.82
C LEU A 211 -5.20 -18.37 -0.94
N TRP A 212 -4.00 -17.81 -1.08
CA TRP A 212 -3.80 -16.38 -1.25
C TRP A 212 -2.80 -16.16 -2.39
N CYS A 213 -3.10 -15.24 -3.30
CA CYS A 213 -2.16 -14.77 -4.30
C CYS A 213 -2.24 -13.24 -4.42
N VAL A 214 -1.08 -12.61 -4.61
CA VAL A 214 -0.96 -11.20 -4.94
C VAL A 214 -0.83 -11.09 -6.46
N ILE A 215 -1.63 -10.24 -7.08
CA ILE A 215 -1.68 -10.10 -8.54
C ILE A 215 -0.79 -8.92 -8.96
N SER A 216 0.22 -9.22 -9.78
CA SER A 216 1.06 -8.20 -10.40
C SER A 216 0.28 -7.39 -11.45
N GLN A 217 0.72 -6.14 -11.68
CA GLN A 217 0.20 -5.33 -12.81
C GLN A 217 0.52 -5.98 -14.16
N GLU A 218 1.73 -6.53 -14.30
CA GLU A 218 2.14 -7.40 -15.40
C GLU A 218 1.59 -8.81 -15.15
N TYR A 219 0.26 -8.94 -15.23
CA TYR A 219 -0.45 -10.18 -14.94
C TYR A 219 0.04 -11.33 -15.84
N ASP A 220 0.39 -12.46 -15.22
CA ASP A 220 0.62 -13.74 -15.89
C ASP A 220 -0.19 -14.84 -15.21
N VAL A 221 -1.16 -15.40 -15.96
CA VAL A 221 -2.01 -16.53 -15.55
C VAL A 221 -1.15 -17.67 -15.00
N LYS A 222 -0.02 -17.98 -15.68
CA LYS A 222 0.87 -19.09 -15.33
C LYS A 222 1.45 -18.88 -13.94
N GLN A 223 1.95 -17.68 -13.65
CA GLN A 223 2.55 -17.36 -12.35
C GLN A 223 1.53 -17.40 -11.22
N ILE A 224 0.29 -16.99 -11.50
CA ILE A 224 -0.77 -17.02 -10.48
C ILE A 224 -1.17 -18.44 -10.14
N ILE A 225 -1.36 -19.29 -11.15
CA ILE A 225 -1.66 -20.71 -10.92
C ILE A 225 -0.50 -21.37 -10.15
N LYS A 226 0.75 -21.07 -10.52
CA LYS A 226 1.94 -21.54 -9.78
C LYS A 226 1.94 -21.11 -8.32
N GLY A 227 1.69 -19.82 -8.04
CA GLY A 227 1.58 -19.30 -6.68
C GLY A 227 0.48 -19.98 -5.87
N LEU A 228 -0.69 -20.23 -6.47
CA LEU A 228 -1.80 -20.95 -5.83
C LEU A 228 -1.49 -22.44 -5.60
N LEU A 229 -0.69 -23.04 -6.48
CA LEU A 229 -0.23 -24.42 -6.33
C LEU A 229 0.88 -24.54 -5.28
N GLY A 230 1.73 -23.52 -5.14
CA GLY A 230 3.01 -23.58 -4.44
C GLY A 230 4.04 -24.37 -5.24
N ASP A 231 4.06 -24.17 -6.57
CA ASP A 231 4.85 -24.99 -7.49
C ASP A 231 5.68 -24.16 -8.47
N GLU A 232 6.92 -24.62 -8.69
CA GLU A 232 7.91 -24.02 -9.55
C GLU A 232 8.10 -24.78 -10.89
N THR A 233 7.42 -25.92 -11.11
CA THR A 233 7.56 -26.70 -12.35
C THR A 233 7.36 -25.86 -13.61
N ASP A 234 8.14 -26.11 -14.66
CA ASP A 234 7.99 -25.39 -15.93
C ASP A 234 6.90 -25.99 -16.83
N ASP A 235 5.78 -26.38 -16.23
CA ASP A 235 4.64 -26.94 -16.95
C ASP A 235 3.91 -25.85 -17.76
N GLY A 236 3.20 -26.27 -18.81
CA GLY A 236 2.29 -25.41 -19.54
C GLY A 236 1.06 -25.02 -18.71
N ILE A 237 0.42 -23.90 -19.05
CA ILE A 237 -0.77 -23.38 -18.35
C ILE A 237 -1.89 -24.42 -18.25
N ALA A 238 -2.09 -25.24 -19.29
CA ALA A 238 -3.12 -26.28 -19.30
C ALA A 238 -2.92 -27.33 -18.20
N GLU A 239 -1.68 -27.79 -18.00
CA GLU A 239 -1.36 -28.81 -16.99
C GLU A 239 -1.41 -28.21 -15.59
N LEU A 240 -0.83 -27.01 -15.40
CA LEU A 240 -0.93 -26.27 -14.14
C LEU A 240 -2.39 -26.00 -13.77
N GLY A 241 -3.21 -25.56 -14.72
CA GLY A 241 -4.62 -25.31 -14.53
C GLY A 241 -5.41 -26.56 -14.17
N LYS A 242 -5.12 -27.69 -14.80
CA LYS A 242 -5.70 -29.00 -14.45
C LYS A 242 -5.34 -29.42 -13.03
N ARG A 243 -4.08 -29.22 -12.62
CA ARG A 243 -3.62 -29.53 -11.26
C ARG A 243 -4.28 -28.62 -10.22
N LEU A 244 -4.43 -27.33 -10.51
CA LEU A 244 -5.17 -26.40 -9.65
C LEU A 244 -6.63 -26.84 -9.52
N TYR A 245 -7.28 -27.17 -10.63
CA TYR A 245 -8.64 -27.69 -10.64
C TYR A 245 -8.75 -28.93 -9.75
N GLN A 246 -7.85 -29.91 -9.90
CA GLN A 246 -7.83 -31.13 -9.08
C GLN A 246 -7.58 -30.84 -7.59
N LYS A 247 -6.72 -29.86 -7.26
CA LYS A 247 -6.45 -29.42 -5.88
C LYS A 247 -7.72 -28.87 -5.21
N LEU A 248 -8.62 -28.27 -5.98
CA LEU A 248 -9.85 -27.61 -5.52
C LEU A 248 -11.12 -28.46 -5.69
N TYR A 249 -11.11 -29.45 -6.57
CA TYR A 249 -12.29 -30.23 -6.94
C TYR A 249 -12.92 -30.92 -5.71
N ARG A 250 -14.25 -30.77 -5.56
CA ARG A 250 -15.06 -31.25 -4.43
C ARG A 250 -14.64 -30.76 -3.03
N ARG A 251 -13.72 -29.80 -2.95
CA ARG A 251 -13.31 -29.14 -1.70
C ARG A 251 -13.96 -27.77 -1.63
N ARG A 252 -14.42 -27.36 -0.46
CA ARG A 252 -14.89 -25.99 -0.25
C ARG A 252 -13.66 -25.10 -0.08
N TYR A 253 -13.42 -24.20 -1.01
CA TYR A 253 -12.23 -23.36 -1.01
C TYR A 253 -12.54 -21.87 -0.82
N LEU A 254 -11.57 -21.17 -0.22
CA LEU A 254 -11.48 -19.72 -0.19
C LEU A 254 -10.19 -19.31 -0.91
N ILE A 255 -10.30 -18.48 -1.95
CA ILE A 255 -9.14 -17.89 -2.62
C ILE A 255 -9.19 -16.37 -2.42
N VAL A 256 -8.07 -15.78 -2.01
CA VAL A 256 -7.90 -14.32 -2.03
C VAL A 256 -6.99 -13.95 -3.20
N MET A 257 -7.51 -13.13 -4.10
CA MET A 257 -6.75 -12.47 -5.16
C MET A 257 -6.55 -11.00 -4.76
N ASP A 258 -5.35 -10.67 -4.31
CA ASP A 258 -5.03 -9.36 -3.77
C ASP A 258 -4.45 -8.43 -4.85
N ASP A 259 -4.91 -7.18 -4.86
CA ASP A 259 -4.52 -6.07 -5.75
C ASP A 259 -4.75 -6.37 -7.24
N VAL A 260 -5.97 -6.76 -7.62
CA VAL A 260 -6.33 -7.03 -9.03
C VAL A 260 -6.50 -5.74 -9.84
N TRP A 261 -5.77 -5.65 -10.96
CA TRP A 261 -5.73 -4.48 -11.85
C TRP A 261 -6.54 -4.62 -13.14
N SER A 262 -6.96 -5.82 -13.52
CA SER A 262 -7.69 -6.05 -14.78
C SER A 262 -8.69 -7.21 -14.65
N ILE A 263 -9.82 -7.09 -15.35
CA ILE A 263 -10.81 -8.17 -15.46
C ILE A 263 -10.22 -9.39 -16.19
N THR A 264 -9.28 -9.17 -17.11
CA THR A 264 -8.59 -10.24 -17.84
C THR A 264 -7.85 -11.18 -16.89
N SER A 265 -7.39 -10.66 -15.75
CA SER A 265 -6.73 -11.45 -14.72
C SER A 265 -7.66 -12.47 -14.07
N TRP A 266 -8.90 -12.05 -13.85
CA TRP A 266 -9.97 -12.92 -13.37
C TRP A 266 -10.41 -13.90 -14.45
N GLU A 267 -10.63 -13.43 -15.68
CA GLU A 267 -11.09 -14.26 -16.80
C GLU A 267 -10.11 -15.37 -17.18
N GLY A 268 -8.80 -15.12 -17.06
CA GLY A 268 -7.78 -16.14 -17.31
C GLY A 268 -7.71 -17.20 -16.22
N LEU A 269 -7.96 -16.84 -14.94
CA LEU A 269 -7.92 -17.79 -13.82
C LEU A 269 -9.23 -18.57 -13.68
N ARG A 270 -10.38 -17.92 -13.89
CA ARG A 270 -11.73 -18.47 -13.68
C ARG A 270 -11.95 -19.89 -14.26
N PRO A 271 -11.49 -20.23 -15.48
CA PRO A 271 -11.68 -21.57 -16.06
C PRO A 271 -11.06 -22.70 -15.23
N HIS A 272 -10.11 -22.39 -14.35
CA HIS A 272 -9.39 -23.36 -13.52
C HIS A 272 -10.02 -23.53 -12.12
N LEU A 273 -11.10 -22.81 -11.83
CA LEU A 273 -11.76 -22.79 -10.52
C LEU A 273 -13.11 -23.54 -10.58
N PRO A 274 -13.23 -24.73 -9.96
CA PRO A 274 -14.43 -25.53 -10.05
C PRO A 274 -15.57 -25.02 -9.15
N ASP A 275 -16.73 -24.70 -9.74
CA ASP A 275 -17.97 -24.54 -8.97
C ASP A 275 -18.63 -25.90 -8.73
N ASN A 276 -18.42 -26.46 -7.54
CA ASN A 276 -19.02 -27.72 -7.11
C ASN A 276 -20.31 -27.52 -6.30
N GLN A 277 -20.89 -26.31 -6.32
CA GLN A 277 -22.06 -25.93 -5.51
C GLN A 277 -21.89 -26.25 -4.02
N ASN A 278 -20.66 -26.09 -3.51
CA ASN A 278 -20.31 -26.44 -2.14
C ASN A 278 -20.06 -25.23 -1.24
N GLY A 279 -20.36 -24.01 -1.73
CA GLY A 279 -20.18 -22.77 -1.00
C GLY A 279 -18.75 -22.22 -1.03
N SER A 280 -18.00 -22.48 -2.12
CA SER A 280 -16.66 -21.90 -2.31
C SER A 280 -16.75 -20.39 -2.54
N ARG A 281 -15.69 -19.66 -2.16
CA ARG A 281 -15.65 -18.19 -2.14
C ARG A 281 -14.35 -17.66 -2.72
N ILE A 282 -14.42 -16.50 -3.35
CA ILE A 282 -13.24 -15.79 -3.87
C ILE A 282 -13.33 -14.34 -3.40
N ILE A 283 -12.33 -13.88 -2.66
CA ILE A 283 -12.17 -12.46 -2.31
C ILE A 283 -11.27 -11.83 -3.37
N ILE A 284 -11.68 -10.68 -3.89
CA ILE A 284 -10.87 -9.89 -4.80
C ILE A 284 -10.69 -8.50 -4.20
N THR A 285 -9.46 -8.08 -3.95
CA THR A 285 -9.21 -6.68 -3.60
C THR A 285 -8.82 -5.90 -4.86
N THR A 286 -9.39 -4.71 -5.06
CA THR A 286 -9.08 -3.87 -6.23
C THR A 286 -9.26 -2.39 -5.94
N ARG A 287 -8.56 -1.54 -6.71
CA ARG A 287 -8.77 -0.08 -6.70
C ARG A 287 -9.83 0.37 -7.71
N ILE A 288 -10.28 -0.54 -8.58
CA ILE A 288 -11.05 -0.21 -9.77
C ILE A 288 -12.51 -0.60 -9.54
N SER A 289 -13.38 0.38 -9.31
CA SER A 289 -14.80 0.11 -9.03
C SER A 289 -15.52 -0.58 -10.18
N THR A 290 -15.23 -0.18 -11.43
CA THR A 290 -15.85 -0.79 -12.62
C THR A 290 -15.47 -2.27 -12.80
N LEU A 291 -14.28 -2.67 -12.33
CA LEU A 291 -13.87 -4.06 -12.30
C LEU A 291 -14.73 -4.85 -11.33
N ALA A 292 -14.97 -4.30 -10.13
CA ALA A 292 -15.81 -4.96 -9.13
C ALA A 292 -17.25 -5.18 -9.61
N ASP A 293 -17.83 -4.20 -10.30
CA ASP A 293 -19.17 -4.32 -10.88
C ASP A 293 -19.25 -5.43 -11.94
N SER A 294 -18.16 -5.64 -12.68
CA SER A 294 -18.05 -6.69 -13.71
C SER A 294 -17.86 -8.09 -13.12
N LEU A 295 -17.36 -8.20 -11.89
CA LEU A 295 -17.11 -9.47 -11.21
C LEU A 295 -18.36 -10.08 -10.58
N THR A 296 -19.38 -9.27 -10.32
CA THR A 296 -20.53 -9.68 -9.54
C THR A 296 -21.77 -9.78 -10.40
N THR A 297 -22.40 -10.96 -10.40
CA THR A 297 -23.70 -11.17 -11.08
C THR A 297 -24.88 -10.77 -10.19
N CYS A 298 -24.74 -10.83 -8.86
CA CYS A 298 -25.81 -10.49 -7.90
C CYS A 298 -25.33 -9.84 -6.58
N ALA A 299 -24.04 -9.92 -6.24
CA ALA A 299 -23.52 -9.42 -4.96
C ALA A 299 -23.07 -7.95 -5.06
N LYS A 300 -23.45 -7.12 -4.08
CA LYS A 300 -22.87 -5.77 -3.94
C LYS A 300 -21.40 -5.88 -3.57
N SER A 301 -20.54 -5.01 -4.10
CA SER A 301 -19.14 -4.89 -3.71
C SER A 301 -18.98 -4.29 -2.30
N CYS A 302 -17.92 -4.65 -1.60
CA CYS A 302 -17.53 -4.05 -0.33
C CYS A 302 -16.66 -2.82 -0.57
N ALA A 303 -17.28 -1.65 -0.74
CA ALA A 303 -16.56 -0.40 -0.90
C ALA A 303 -16.05 0.15 0.44
N LEU A 304 -14.75 0.36 0.56
CA LEU A 304 -14.11 1.04 1.69
C LEU A 304 -14.09 2.55 1.46
N ALA A 305 -14.39 3.28 2.52
CA ALA A 305 -14.38 4.74 2.55
C ALA A 305 -13.28 5.23 3.48
N LEU A 306 -12.96 6.52 3.38
CA LEU A 306 -12.08 7.19 4.34
C LEU A 306 -12.70 7.15 5.73
N LEU A 307 -11.84 7.09 6.75
CA LEU A 307 -12.25 7.14 8.15
C LEU A 307 -12.77 8.54 8.48
N ASP A 308 -13.81 8.61 9.31
CA ASP A 308 -14.24 9.89 9.89
C ASP A 308 -13.24 10.39 10.93
N GLY A 309 -13.42 11.63 11.40
CA GLY A 309 -12.48 12.27 12.33
C GLY A 309 -12.30 11.52 13.65
N ASN A 310 -13.37 10.93 14.20
CA ASN A 310 -13.30 10.21 15.47
C ASN A 310 -12.56 8.89 15.29
N THR A 311 -12.96 8.12 14.28
CA THR A 311 -12.30 6.83 13.95
C THR A 311 -10.83 7.03 13.57
N SER A 312 -10.51 8.12 12.87
CA SER A 312 -9.14 8.49 12.53
C SER A 312 -8.29 8.78 13.77
N TRP A 313 -8.84 9.57 14.70
CA TRP A 313 -8.19 9.86 15.97
C TRP A 313 -7.99 8.60 16.80
N ASP A 314 -9.02 7.75 16.90
CA ASP A 314 -8.93 6.50 17.66
C ASP A 314 -7.87 5.55 17.10
N LEU A 315 -7.78 5.43 15.77
CA LEU A 315 -6.72 4.64 15.12
C LEU A 315 -5.33 5.22 15.42
N LEU A 316 -5.15 6.54 15.26
CA LEU A 316 -3.89 7.21 15.53
C LEU A 316 -3.45 7.01 16.99
N ARG A 317 -4.35 7.31 17.94
CA ARG A 317 -4.12 7.15 19.38
C ARG A 317 -3.70 5.72 19.72
N LYS A 318 -4.44 4.71 19.24
CA LYS A 318 -4.13 3.30 19.52
C LYS A 318 -2.78 2.87 18.96
N LYS A 319 -2.37 3.41 17.80
CA LYS A 319 -1.06 3.10 17.23
C LYS A 319 0.10 3.78 17.97
N ILE A 320 -0.12 4.95 18.57
CA ILE A 320 0.89 5.65 19.36
C ILE A 320 1.02 5.04 20.76
N PHE A 321 -0.11 4.89 21.48
CA PHE A 321 -0.12 4.57 22.91
C PHE A 321 -0.48 3.10 23.21
N GLY A 322 -0.86 2.31 22.21
CA GLY A 322 -1.42 0.98 22.40
C GLY A 322 -2.91 1.00 22.80
N GLU A 323 -3.52 -0.18 22.98
CA GLU A 323 -4.95 -0.32 23.31
C GLU A 323 -5.33 0.29 24.66
N SER A 324 -4.45 0.14 25.65
CA SER A 324 -4.68 0.58 27.03
C SER A 324 -4.00 1.91 27.36
N GLY A 325 -3.25 2.48 26.41
CA GLY A 325 -2.50 3.70 26.64
C GLY A 325 -3.40 4.92 26.75
N SER A 326 -3.22 5.67 27.83
CA SER A 326 -3.86 6.97 28.03
C SER A 326 -3.06 8.06 27.33
N CYS A 327 -3.75 8.91 26.58
CA CYS A 327 -3.22 10.18 26.09
C CYS A 327 -3.56 11.25 27.14
N SER A 328 -2.64 12.17 27.45
CA SER A 328 -2.99 13.34 28.27
C SER A 328 -3.98 14.25 27.54
N ASP A 329 -4.80 14.98 28.29
CA ASP A 329 -5.81 15.88 27.72
C ASP A 329 -5.16 16.95 26.82
N GLU A 330 -3.96 17.40 27.17
CA GLU A 330 -3.16 18.37 26.41
C GLU A 330 -2.72 17.84 25.04
N LEU A 331 -2.32 16.56 24.95
CA LEU A 331 -1.89 15.93 23.70
C LEU A 331 -3.07 15.45 22.86
N GLN A 332 -4.27 15.32 23.44
CA GLN A 332 -5.45 14.86 22.74
C GLN A 332 -5.91 15.84 21.66
N GLU A 333 -5.89 17.15 21.94
CA GLU A 333 -6.31 18.16 20.97
C GLU A 333 -5.35 18.22 19.77
N ILE A 334 -4.04 18.23 20.06
CA ILE A 334 -2.98 18.19 19.05
C ILE A 334 -3.10 16.91 18.21
N GLY A 335 -3.30 15.76 18.86
CA GLY A 335 -3.46 14.48 18.18
C GLY A 335 -4.68 14.42 17.26
N LYS A 336 -5.79 15.05 17.63
CA LYS A 336 -6.98 15.17 16.76
C LYS A 336 -6.71 16.05 15.53
N GLU A 337 -6.00 17.17 15.69
CA GLU A 337 -5.59 18.03 14.57
C GLU A 337 -4.65 17.28 13.60
N ILE A 338 -3.72 16.49 14.12
CA ILE A 338 -2.84 15.62 13.33
C ILE A 338 -3.67 14.56 12.58
N ALA A 339 -4.60 13.88 13.25
CA ALA A 339 -5.46 12.89 12.63
C ALA A 339 -6.31 13.48 11.49
N LYS A 340 -6.85 14.69 11.71
CA LYS A 340 -7.60 15.45 10.70
C LYS A 340 -6.73 15.78 9.48
N SER A 341 -5.46 16.13 9.70
CA SER A 341 -4.49 16.39 8.62
C SER A 341 -4.18 15.16 7.77
N CYS A 342 -4.36 13.95 8.32
CA CYS A 342 -4.23 12.68 7.59
C CYS A 342 -5.45 12.36 6.69
N ARG A 343 -6.50 13.19 6.73
CA ARG A 343 -7.71 13.11 5.88
C ARG A 343 -8.37 11.73 5.85
N GLY A 344 -8.33 11.02 6.97
CA GLY A 344 -9.01 9.73 7.13
C GLY A 344 -8.39 8.56 6.37
N LEU A 345 -7.17 8.68 5.83
CA LEU A 345 -6.48 7.56 5.19
C LEU A 345 -5.72 6.71 6.24
N PRO A 346 -6.06 5.42 6.41
CA PRO A 346 -5.41 4.57 7.42
C PRO A 346 -3.89 4.52 7.29
N LEU A 347 -3.37 4.36 6.06
CA LEU A 347 -1.92 4.31 5.84
C LEU A 347 -1.21 5.59 6.31
N SER A 348 -1.79 6.76 6.09
CA SER A 348 -1.23 8.03 6.56
C SER A 348 -1.23 8.11 8.08
N LEU A 349 -2.32 7.72 8.73
CA LEU A 349 -2.45 7.72 10.18
C LEU A 349 -1.41 6.79 10.83
N VAL A 350 -1.25 5.57 10.31
CA VAL A 350 -0.27 4.61 10.83
C VAL A 350 1.17 5.11 10.62
N ALA A 351 1.46 5.72 9.48
CA ALA A 351 2.79 6.28 9.21
C ALA A 351 3.13 7.41 10.19
N VAL A 352 2.19 8.34 10.41
CA VAL A 352 2.36 9.44 11.37
C VAL A 352 2.47 8.92 12.80
N ALA A 353 1.63 7.96 13.21
CA ALA A 353 1.75 7.30 14.51
C ALA A 353 3.13 6.67 14.72
N GLY A 354 3.67 5.98 13.72
CA GLY A 354 4.99 5.35 13.80
C GLY A 354 6.14 6.35 13.94
N LEU A 355 5.97 7.58 13.46
CA LEU A 355 6.92 8.67 13.69
C LEU A 355 6.79 9.23 15.11
N LEU A 356 5.55 9.47 15.57
CA LEU A 356 5.25 10.01 16.89
C LEU A 356 5.59 9.04 18.03
N ALA A 357 5.51 7.73 17.79
CA ALA A 357 5.90 6.71 18.76
C ALA A 357 7.43 6.61 18.95
N LYS A 358 8.22 7.22 18.05
CA LYS A 358 9.70 7.20 18.10
C LYS A 358 10.31 8.52 18.59
N SER A 359 9.53 9.60 18.64
CA SER A 359 9.95 10.81 19.35
C SER A 359 9.94 10.51 20.85
N ASP A 360 11.04 10.84 21.53
CA ASP A 360 11.15 10.66 22.98
C ASP A 360 9.92 11.25 23.67
N MET A 361 9.23 10.44 24.48
CA MET A 361 8.18 10.88 25.38
C MET A 361 8.82 11.70 26.50
N THR A 362 9.31 12.90 26.19
CA THR A 362 9.84 13.87 27.17
C THR A 362 8.74 14.64 27.85
#